data_AF-A0A7W6R8C8-F1
#
_entry.id   AF-A0A7W6R8C8-F1
#
_cell.length_a   1.000
_cell.length_b   1.000
_cell.length_c   1.000
_cell.angle_alpha   90.00
_cell.angle_beta   90.00
_cell.angle_gamma   90.00
#
_symmetry.space_group_name_H-M   'P 1'
#
loop_
_entity.id
_entity.type
_entity.pdbx_description
1 polymer ?
#
loop_
_entity_poly.entity_id
_entity_poly.type
_entity_poly.pdbx_seq_one_letter_code
_entity_poly.pdbx_strand_id
1 'polypeptide(L)'
;MALFHACPLCRSRIPHFVPLPRYYIDKSVEHGFPYRVDEFETINHQAYSCPNCHSSDRDRLYALFLTPVFQRLNQAHPFRFLDIAPGRAFSFWLKSHPHIFYRSCDMYMPEADDKADIHNLPYADESFDFVLCSHVLEHVEDPVRATAEIRRVLKPHSIAILMAPICLSIEETYENPEVTTPEGRWGHFGQDDHVRLFSKSGFIDVIQRAGLAVQQVPVTEFLTPEVCDTYGIGPSSVLYLGVKQEAVQQEPQPERNVA
;
A
#
# COMPACT_ATOMS: atom_id res chain seq x y z
N MET A 1 -19.61 20.71 0.44
CA MET A 1 -19.32 19.94 1.67
C MET A 1 -20.52 19.06 1.96
N ALA A 2 -20.29 17.76 2.03
CA ALA A 2 -21.29 16.77 2.41
C ALA A 2 -21.79 17.08 3.83
N LEU A 3 -23.11 16.99 4.03
CA LEU A 3 -23.73 17.15 5.35
C LEU A 3 -23.33 16.01 6.31
N PHE A 4 -22.92 14.86 5.77
CA PHE A 4 -22.46 13.68 6.48
C PHE A 4 -21.43 12.92 5.63
N HIS A 5 -20.49 12.26 6.29
CA HIS A 5 -19.59 11.31 5.66
C HIS A 5 -20.13 9.87 5.75
N ALA A 6 -19.58 8.98 4.93
CA ALA A 6 -19.87 7.55 4.96
C ALA A 6 -18.57 6.75 4.97
N CYS A 7 -18.53 5.64 5.71
CA CYS A 7 -17.43 4.68 5.61
C CYS A 7 -17.82 3.56 4.62
N PRO A 8 -17.04 3.27 3.56
CA PRO A 8 -17.37 2.22 2.60
C PRO A 8 -17.17 0.81 3.18
N LEU A 9 -16.40 0.66 4.26
CA LEU A 9 -16.15 -0.63 4.91
C LEU A 9 -17.30 -1.03 5.83
N CYS A 10 -17.62 -0.20 6.83
CA CYS A 10 -18.64 -0.53 7.84
C CYS A 10 -20.02 0.06 7.54
N ARG A 11 -20.15 0.85 6.46
CA ARG A 11 -21.40 1.47 5.99
C ARG A 11 -22.04 2.47 6.97
N SER A 12 -21.35 2.82 8.05
CA SER A 12 -21.79 3.85 8.98
C SER A 12 -21.82 5.21 8.29
N ARG A 13 -22.91 5.95 8.53
CA ARG A 13 -22.97 7.40 8.30
C ARG A 13 -22.47 8.10 9.55
N ILE A 14 -21.54 9.03 9.40
CA ILE A 14 -20.86 9.70 10.50
C ILE A 14 -20.79 11.20 10.23
N PRO A 15 -20.78 12.05 11.28
CA PRO A 15 -20.68 13.49 11.09
C PRO A 15 -19.28 13.93 10.62
N HIS A 16 -18.23 13.23 11.05
CA HIS A 16 -16.84 13.48 10.66
C HIS A 16 -15.99 12.22 10.87
N PHE A 17 -14.94 12.08 10.07
CA PHE A 17 -13.83 11.17 10.37
C PHE A 17 -12.94 11.77 11.45
N VAL A 18 -12.23 10.91 12.18
CA VAL A 18 -11.29 11.33 13.23
C VAL A 18 -9.95 11.72 12.57
N PRO A 19 -9.35 12.87 12.89
CA PRO A 19 -8.03 13.24 12.40
C PRO A 19 -6.94 12.22 12.81
N LEU A 20 -5.80 12.26 12.13
CA LEU A 20 -4.62 11.52 12.51
C LEU A 20 -4.26 11.86 13.98
N PRO A 21 -3.94 10.87 14.83
CA PRO A 21 -3.58 11.13 16.22
C PRO A 21 -2.45 12.14 16.33
N ARG A 22 -2.63 13.13 17.22
CA ARG A 22 -1.66 14.21 17.41
C ARG A 22 -0.28 13.71 17.83
N TYR A 23 -0.22 12.53 18.44
CA TYR A 23 1.01 11.79 18.77
C TYR A 23 2.06 11.85 17.67
N TYR A 24 1.70 11.54 16.42
CA TYR A 24 2.65 11.50 15.30
C TYR A 24 3.21 12.89 14.98
N ILE A 25 2.36 13.93 15.01
CA ILE A 25 2.77 15.30 14.74
C ILE A 25 3.66 15.82 15.88
N ASP A 26 3.28 15.59 17.12
CA ASP A 26 4.02 16.06 18.28
C ASP A 26 5.40 15.38 18.36
N LYS A 27 5.49 14.08 18.04
CA LYS A 27 6.76 13.35 17.97
C LYS A 27 7.68 13.86 16.87
N SER A 28 7.14 14.07 15.66
CA SER A 28 7.91 14.68 14.57
C SER A 28 8.48 16.05 14.95
N VAL A 29 7.69 16.90 15.62
CA VAL A 29 8.14 18.22 16.10
C VAL A 29 9.17 18.09 17.22
N GLU A 30 8.95 17.22 18.19
CA GLU A 30 9.86 16.94 19.32
C GLU A 30 11.25 16.55 18.84
N HIS A 31 11.32 15.73 17.80
CA HIS A 31 12.58 15.20 17.26
C HIS A 31 13.12 15.98 16.05
N GLY A 32 12.53 17.12 15.71
CA GLY A 32 13.03 18.01 14.66
C GLY A 32 12.90 17.47 13.24
N PHE A 33 11.92 16.59 12.99
CA PHE A 33 11.63 16.09 11.65
C PHE A 33 11.24 17.26 10.72
N PRO A 34 11.90 17.43 9.55
CA PRO A 34 11.79 18.68 8.79
C PRO A 34 10.54 18.78 7.91
N TYR A 35 9.78 17.69 7.74
CA TYR A 35 8.63 17.64 6.84
C TYR A 35 7.32 17.58 7.61
N ARG A 36 6.30 18.22 7.05
CA ARG A 36 4.94 18.23 7.55
C ARG A 36 4.14 17.06 6.99
N VAL A 37 3.10 16.66 7.70
CA VAL A 37 2.23 15.54 7.30
C VAL A 37 1.52 15.79 5.95
N ASP A 38 1.22 17.05 5.60
CA ASP A 38 0.60 17.41 4.32
C ASP A 38 1.57 17.41 3.12
N GLU A 39 2.86 17.18 3.36
CA GLU A 39 3.86 16.96 2.31
C GLU A 39 3.97 15.49 1.89
N PHE A 40 3.23 14.60 2.55
CA PHE A 40 3.17 13.18 2.21
C PHE A 40 1.99 12.87 1.30
N GLU A 41 2.23 12.01 0.31
CA GLU A 41 1.19 11.58 -0.62
C GLU A 41 0.23 10.58 0.04
N THR A 42 -1.04 10.61 -0.38
CA THR A 42 -2.07 9.65 0.04
C THR A 42 -2.26 9.57 1.57
N ILE A 43 -2.35 10.74 2.20
CA ILE A 43 -2.80 10.88 3.59
C ILE A 43 -3.78 12.05 3.75
N ASN A 44 -5.00 11.75 4.17
CA ASN A 44 -5.97 12.73 4.64
C ASN A 44 -5.92 12.83 6.17
N HIS A 45 -4.90 13.51 6.68
CA HIS A 45 -4.65 13.62 8.12
C HIS A 45 -5.76 14.34 8.90
N GLN A 46 -6.65 15.10 8.23
CA GLN A 46 -7.80 15.73 8.87
C GLN A 46 -9.01 14.79 8.99
N ALA A 47 -9.09 13.79 8.12
CA ALA A 47 -10.17 12.81 8.07
C ALA A 47 -9.59 11.40 7.96
N TYR A 48 -8.77 11.00 8.94
CA TYR A 48 -7.96 9.79 8.87
C TYR A 48 -8.75 8.52 9.22
N SER A 49 -9.27 8.40 10.45
CA SER A 49 -9.88 7.15 10.93
C SER A 49 -11.41 7.21 11.01
N CYS A 50 -12.07 6.08 10.71
CA CYS A 50 -13.50 5.91 10.98
C CYS A 50 -13.75 5.74 12.49
N PRO A 51 -14.67 6.50 13.11
CA PRO A 51 -14.96 6.36 14.54
C PRO A 51 -15.69 5.06 14.90
N ASN A 52 -16.26 4.35 13.91
CA ASN A 52 -17.00 3.11 14.15
C ASN A 52 -16.15 1.84 13.92
N CYS A 53 -15.44 1.76 12.80
CA CYS A 53 -14.65 0.57 12.46
C CYS A 53 -13.14 0.79 12.49
N HIS A 54 -12.68 2.01 12.77
CA HIS A 54 -11.27 2.39 12.82
C HIS A 54 -10.50 2.24 11.50
N SER A 55 -11.18 2.02 10.37
CA SER A 55 -10.52 2.02 9.07
C SER A 55 -9.80 3.35 8.83
N SER A 56 -8.57 3.29 8.33
CA SER A 56 -7.84 4.45 7.81
C SER A 56 -8.50 5.02 6.55
N ASP A 57 -8.06 6.18 6.10
CA ASP A 57 -8.40 6.76 4.80
C ASP A 57 -7.94 5.87 3.66
N ARG A 58 -6.78 5.23 3.82
CA ARG A 58 -6.23 4.25 2.88
C ARG A 58 -7.10 3.01 2.75
N ASP A 59 -7.55 2.43 3.87
CA ASP A 59 -8.48 1.29 3.83
C ASP A 59 -9.75 1.64 3.04
N ARG A 60 -10.26 2.87 3.22
CA ARG A 60 -11.43 3.37 2.49
C ARG A 60 -11.13 3.55 1.02
N LEU A 61 -9.96 4.09 0.68
CA LEU A 61 -9.49 4.23 -0.69
C LEU A 61 -9.39 2.87 -1.39
N TYR A 62 -8.80 1.86 -0.74
CA TYR A 62 -8.70 0.50 -1.28
C TYR A 62 -10.08 -0.11 -1.52
N ALA A 63 -11.00 0.03 -0.57
CA ALA A 63 -12.37 -0.46 -0.74
C ALA A 63 -13.08 0.23 -1.92
N LEU A 64 -12.92 1.54 -2.10
CA LEU A 64 -13.50 2.29 -3.22
C LEU A 64 -12.91 1.85 -4.56
N PHE A 65 -11.60 1.63 -4.63
CA PHE A 65 -10.93 1.14 -5.84
C PHE A 65 -11.32 -0.31 -6.19
N LEU A 66 -11.39 -1.19 -5.19
CA LEU A 66 -11.62 -2.62 -5.39
C LEU A 66 -13.09 -2.99 -5.57
N THR A 67 -14.04 -2.19 -5.06
CA THR A 67 -15.48 -2.45 -5.25
C THR A 67 -15.86 -2.69 -6.72
N PRO A 68 -15.54 -1.80 -7.68
CA PRO A 68 -15.86 -2.03 -9.09
C PRO A 68 -15.05 -3.20 -9.70
N VAL A 69 -13.85 -3.50 -9.20
CA VAL A 69 -13.07 -4.67 -9.62
C VAL A 69 -13.81 -5.95 -9.23
N PHE A 70 -14.21 -6.07 -7.98
CA PHE A 70 -14.89 -7.24 -7.44
C PHE A 70 -16.25 -7.48 -8.09
N GLN A 71 -16.97 -6.42 -8.47
CA GLN A 71 -18.24 -6.51 -9.22
C GLN A 71 -18.07 -7.12 -10.63
N ARG A 72 -16.87 -7.05 -11.21
CA ARG A 72 -16.58 -7.58 -12.55
C ARG A 72 -15.92 -8.97 -12.53
N LEU A 73 -15.58 -9.49 -11.35
CA LEU A 73 -14.91 -10.78 -11.26
C LEU A 73 -15.82 -11.91 -11.76
N ASN A 74 -15.22 -12.85 -12.49
CA ASN A 74 -15.88 -14.08 -12.87
C ASN A 74 -16.08 -14.95 -11.62
N GLN A 75 -17.31 -15.01 -11.11
CA GLN A 75 -17.67 -15.74 -9.91
C GLN A 75 -17.44 -17.27 -9.99
N ALA A 76 -17.21 -17.81 -11.19
CA ALA A 76 -16.85 -19.20 -11.38
C ALA A 76 -15.40 -19.52 -10.94
N HIS A 77 -14.54 -18.51 -10.75
CA HIS A 77 -13.15 -18.70 -10.37
C HIS A 77 -12.85 -18.00 -9.04
N PRO A 78 -12.19 -18.68 -8.09
CA PRO A 78 -11.79 -18.09 -6.82
C PRO A 78 -10.74 -17.01 -7.05
N PHE A 79 -10.96 -15.79 -6.53
CA PHE A 79 -9.99 -14.70 -6.61
C PHE A 79 -9.12 -14.68 -5.36
N ARG A 80 -7.86 -15.08 -5.48
CA ARG A 80 -6.93 -15.23 -4.35
C ARG A 80 -6.27 -13.89 -4.04
N PHE A 81 -6.55 -13.37 -2.86
CA PHE A 81 -6.07 -12.07 -2.40
C PHE A 81 -5.10 -12.27 -1.23
N LEU A 82 -3.87 -11.79 -1.37
CA LEU A 82 -2.89 -11.70 -0.29
C LEU A 82 -2.88 -10.28 0.29
N ASP A 83 -2.92 -10.18 1.61
CA ASP A 83 -2.85 -8.93 2.35
C ASP A 83 -1.67 -8.96 3.32
N ILE A 84 -0.65 -8.15 3.05
CA ILE A 84 0.59 -8.08 3.83
C ILE A 84 0.48 -6.93 4.83
N ALA A 85 0.66 -7.22 6.12
CA ALA A 85 0.41 -6.32 7.24
C ALA A 85 -1.05 -5.80 7.27
N PRO A 86 -2.03 -6.70 7.49
CA PRO A 86 -3.43 -6.41 7.23
C PRO A 86 -4.04 -5.40 8.22
N GLY A 87 -4.84 -4.46 7.69
CA GLY A 87 -5.68 -3.58 8.50
C GLY A 87 -6.97 -4.27 8.95
N ARG A 88 -7.23 -4.35 10.26
CA ARG A 88 -8.39 -5.08 10.84
C ARG A 88 -9.72 -4.82 10.14
N ALA A 89 -10.09 -3.54 9.94
CA ALA A 89 -11.34 -3.17 9.31
C ALA A 89 -11.43 -3.67 7.86
N PHE A 90 -10.32 -3.53 7.13
CA PHE A 90 -10.22 -3.92 5.73
C PHE A 90 -10.24 -5.44 5.56
N SER A 91 -9.58 -6.20 6.45
CA SER A 91 -9.67 -7.66 6.49
C SER A 91 -11.11 -8.14 6.67
N PHE A 92 -11.88 -7.52 7.58
CA PHE A 92 -13.30 -7.86 7.73
C PHE A 92 -14.10 -7.55 6.47
N TRP A 93 -13.81 -6.42 5.82
CA TRP A 93 -14.46 -6.06 4.56
C TRP A 93 -14.13 -7.07 3.45
N LEU A 94 -12.87 -7.46 3.27
CA LEU A 94 -12.45 -8.48 2.28
C LEU A 94 -13.11 -9.83 2.55
N LYS A 95 -13.09 -10.31 3.80
CA LYS A 95 -13.72 -11.58 4.22
C LYS A 95 -15.24 -11.59 4.02
N SER A 96 -15.89 -10.42 3.89
CA SER A 96 -17.34 -10.33 3.61
C SER A 96 -17.70 -10.58 2.14
N HIS A 97 -16.71 -10.65 1.23
CA HIS A 97 -16.94 -10.91 -0.20
C HIS A 97 -16.77 -12.41 -0.50
N PRO A 98 -17.84 -13.12 -0.90
CA PRO A 98 -17.82 -14.59 -0.99
C PRO A 98 -16.88 -15.16 -2.06
N HIS A 99 -16.47 -14.36 -3.04
CA HIS A 99 -15.59 -14.79 -4.13
C HIS A 99 -14.12 -14.46 -3.88
N ILE A 100 -13.80 -13.79 -2.77
CA ILE A 100 -12.45 -13.40 -2.39
C ILE A 100 -11.88 -14.45 -1.45
N PHE A 101 -10.90 -15.19 -1.93
CA PHE A 101 -10.13 -16.15 -1.16
C PHE A 101 -9.01 -15.39 -0.47
N TYR A 102 -9.38 -14.75 0.64
CA TYR A 102 -8.51 -13.90 1.44
C TYR A 102 -7.50 -14.72 2.24
N ARG A 103 -6.25 -14.28 2.21
CA ARG A 103 -5.17 -14.73 3.10
C ARG A 103 -4.33 -13.53 3.50
N SER A 104 -3.86 -13.52 4.74
CA SER A 104 -3.05 -12.44 5.28
C SER A 104 -1.75 -12.95 5.88
N CYS A 105 -0.71 -12.11 5.87
CA CYS A 105 0.53 -12.40 6.57
C CYS A 105 1.16 -11.16 7.19
N ASP A 106 1.89 -11.38 8.28
CA ASP A 106 2.67 -10.35 8.97
C ASP A 106 3.81 -11.00 9.76
N MET A 107 4.87 -10.26 10.07
CA MET A 107 6.00 -10.78 10.86
C MET A 107 5.70 -10.81 12.36
N TYR A 108 4.84 -9.92 12.85
CA TYR A 108 4.63 -9.64 14.26
C TYR A 108 3.17 -9.74 14.71
N MET A 109 2.19 -9.58 13.81
CA MET A 109 0.75 -9.60 14.12
C MET A 109 0.24 -11.04 14.33
N PRO A 110 -0.16 -11.43 15.56
CA PRO A 110 -0.66 -12.78 15.83
C PRO A 110 -2.00 -13.10 15.13
N GLU A 111 -2.76 -12.08 14.76
CA GLU A 111 -4.07 -12.22 14.10
C GLU A 111 -3.97 -12.45 12.57
N ALA A 112 -2.78 -12.28 11.98
CA ALA A 112 -2.56 -12.63 10.58
C ALA A 112 -2.63 -14.15 10.37
N ASP A 113 -3.06 -14.59 9.19
CA ASP A 113 -3.23 -16.03 8.92
C ASP A 113 -1.87 -16.76 8.91
N ASP A 114 -0.81 -16.09 8.45
CA ASP A 114 0.56 -16.61 8.45
C ASP A 114 1.56 -15.63 9.06
N LYS A 115 2.51 -16.16 9.84
CA LYS A 115 3.70 -15.42 10.26
C LYS A 115 4.76 -15.47 9.15
N ALA A 116 5.08 -14.33 8.52
CA ALA A 116 5.98 -14.30 7.36
C ALA A 116 6.89 -13.06 7.33
N ASP A 117 8.11 -13.26 6.81
CA ASP A 117 9.00 -12.18 6.37
C ASP A 117 8.70 -11.87 4.90
N ILE A 118 8.45 -10.61 4.56
CA ILE A 118 8.17 -10.18 3.20
C ILE A 118 9.37 -10.41 2.24
N HIS A 119 10.60 -10.51 2.74
CA HIS A 119 11.77 -10.85 1.92
C HIS A 119 11.84 -12.34 1.53
N ASN A 120 10.95 -13.17 2.08
CA ASN A 120 10.83 -14.59 1.77
C ASN A 120 9.42 -15.11 2.12
N LEU A 121 8.46 -14.85 1.22
CA LEU A 121 7.06 -15.21 1.45
C LEU A 121 6.85 -16.73 1.37
N PRO A 122 6.11 -17.36 2.30
CA PRO A 122 5.94 -18.82 2.39
C PRO A 122 4.90 -19.35 1.38
N TYR A 123 4.83 -18.75 0.21
CA TYR A 123 3.84 -19.06 -0.83
C TYR A 123 4.55 -19.52 -2.10
N ALA A 124 3.89 -20.38 -2.86
CA ALA A 124 4.36 -20.77 -4.19
C ALA A 124 4.34 -19.57 -5.15
N ASP A 125 5.17 -19.66 -6.18
CA ASP A 125 5.14 -18.74 -7.32
C ASP A 125 3.73 -18.69 -7.92
N GLU A 126 3.32 -17.51 -8.39
CA GLU A 126 2.09 -17.34 -9.17
C GLU A 126 0.82 -17.88 -8.47
N SER A 127 0.75 -17.67 -7.15
CA SER A 127 -0.30 -18.21 -6.29
C SER A 127 -1.42 -17.23 -5.95
N PHE A 128 -1.26 -15.94 -6.25
CA PHE A 128 -2.25 -14.89 -5.96
C PHE A 128 -2.66 -14.08 -7.18
N ASP A 129 -3.96 -13.75 -7.24
CA ASP A 129 -4.55 -12.88 -8.27
C ASP A 129 -4.41 -11.41 -7.92
N PHE A 130 -4.14 -11.10 -6.65
CA PHE A 130 -3.93 -9.75 -6.14
C PHE A 130 -3.09 -9.77 -4.85
N VAL A 131 -2.22 -8.77 -4.68
CA VAL A 131 -1.49 -8.54 -3.44
C VAL A 131 -1.69 -7.09 -2.98
N LEU A 132 -2.02 -6.89 -1.71
CA LEU A 132 -1.95 -5.57 -1.06
C LEU A 132 -0.73 -5.55 -0.13
N CYS A 133 0.12 -4.55 -0.29
CA CYS A 133 1.23 -4.26 0.62
C CYS A 133 1.24 -2.76 0.89
N SER A 134 0.85 -2.36 2.09
CA SER A 134 0.71 -0.95 2.46
C SER A 134 1.44 -0.64 3.75
N HIS A 135 2.33 0.35 3.69
CA HIS A 135 3.11 0.81 4.84
C HIS A 135 3.95 -0.31 5.46
N VAL A 136 4.74 -0.98 4.60
CA VAL A 136 5.66 -2.07 4.97
C VAL A 136 7.06 -1.78 4.43
N LEU A 137 7.14 -1.32 3.17
CA LEU A 137 8.40 -1.16 2.46
C LEU A 137 9.31 -0.07 3.05
N GLU A 138 8.84 0.77 3.95
CA GLU A 138 9.62 1.79 4.68
C GLU A 138 10.32 1.23 5.93
N HIS A 139 9.95 0.02 6.36
CA HIS A 139 10.47 -0.64 7.57
C HIS A 139 11.52 -1.73 7.26
N VAL A 140 11.54 -2.22 6.03
CA VAL A 140 12.35 -3.40 5.63
C VAL A 140 13.79 -3.04 5.30
N GLU A 141 14.71 -3.99 5.31
CA GLU A 141 16.11 -3.70 4.92
C GLU A 141 16.24 -3.55 3.39
N ASP A 142 15.68 -4.47 2.61
CA ASP A 142 15.77 -4.47 1.15
C ASP A 142 14.37 -4.42 0.51
N PRO A 143 13.86 -3.21 0.19
CA PRO A 143 12.52 -3.05 -0.36
C PRO A 143 12.41 -3.60 -1.79
N VAL A 144 13.52 -3.70 -2.53
CA VAL A 144 13.53 -4.28 -3.88
C VAL A 144 13.32 -5.79 -3.79
N ARG A 145 14.04 -6.47 -2.89
CA ARG A 145 13.86 -7.91 -2.64
C ARG A 145 12.47 -8.22 -2.10
N ALA A 146 11.96 -7.45 -1.14
CA ALA A 146 10.60 -7.60 -0.62
C ALA A 146 9.54 -7.47 -1.76
N THR A 147 9.72 -6.48 -2.63
CA THR A 147 8.82 -6.28 -3.77
C THR A 147 8.99 -7.37 -4.84
N ALA A 148 10.21 -7.93 -5.00
CA ALA A 148 10.45 -9.06 -5.90
C ALA A 148 9.75 -10.34 -5.42
N GLU A 149 9.65 -10.56 -4.12
CA GLU A 149 8.84 -11.65 -3.54
C GLU A 149 7.33 -11.44 -3.80
N ILE A 150 6.82 -10.21 -3.68
CA ILE A 150 5.45 -9.87 -4.10
C ILE A 150 5.25 -10.21 -5.58
N ARG A 151 6.18 -9.82 -6.45
CA ARG A 151 6.15 -10.19 -7.88
C ARG A 151 6.17 -11.71 -8.08
N ARG A 152 6.97 -12.46 -7.31
CA ARG A 152 7.07 -13.91 -7.44
C ARG A 152 5.73 -14.58 -7.18
N VAL A 153 5.04 -14.20 -6.09
CA VAL A 153 3.77 -14.82 -5.69
C VAL A 153 2.56 -14.32 -6.49
N LEU A 154 2.64 -13.15 -7.14
CA LEU A 154 1.62 -12.69 -8.09
C LEU A 154 1.55 -13.59 -9.32
N LYS A 155 0.35 -13.90 -9.82
CA LYS A 155 0.15 -14.53 -11.13
C LYS A 155 0.51 -13.58 -12.28
N PRO A 156 0.81 -14.10 -13.48
CA PRO A 156 0.95 -13.27 -14.68
C PRO A 156 -0.32 -12.43 -14.92
N HIS A 157 -0.15 -11.19 -15.38
CA HIS A 157 -1.22 -10.20 -15.62
C HIS A 157 -1.97 -9.73 -14.37
N SER A 158 -1.57 -10.17 -13.17
CA SER A 158 -2.12 -9.69 -11.91
C SER A 158 -1.43 -8.42 -11.41
N ILE A 159 -2.11 -7.73 -10.50
CA ILE A 159 -1.67 -6.45 -9.96
C ILE A 159 -1.49 -6.51 -8.44
N ALA A 160 -0.56 -5.72 -7.93
CA ALA A 160 -0.45 -5.39 -6.51
C ALA A 160 -0.76 -3.90 -6.29
N ILE A 161 -1.41 -3.58 -5.18
CA ILE A 161 -1.37 -2.21 -4.64
C ILE A 161 -0.17 -2.15 -3.69
N LEU A 162 0.75 -1.23 -3.97
CA LEU A 162 1.95 -0.98 -3.17
C LEU A 162 1.89 0.44 -2.64
N MET A 163 2.00 0.62 -1.33
CA MET A 163 1.85 1.93 -0.69
C MET A 163 2.89 2.11 0.42
N ALA A 164 3.41 3.32 0.56
CA ALA A 164 4.31 3.72 1.64
C ALA A 164 4.13 5.25 1.90
N PRO A 165 4.68 5.80 3.00
CA PRO A 165 4.79 7.23 3.19
C PRO A 165 5.76 7.83 2.15
N ILE A 166 5.20 8.47 1.12
CA ILE A 166 5.98 9.12 0.05
C ILE A 166 6.03 10.61 0.34
N CYS A 167 7.21 11.14 0.64
CA CYS A 167 7.41 12.57 0.82
C CYS A 167 7.58 13.24 -0.55
N LEU A 168 6.68 14.18 -0.87
CA LEU A 168 6.68 14.90 -2.14
C LEU A 168 7.70 16.04 -2.19
N SER A 169 8.31 16.38 -1.05
CA SER A 169 9.29 17.47 -0.89
C SER A 169 10.74 17.03 -1.03
N ILE A 170 10.99 15.75 -1.35
CA ILE A 170 12.33 15.21 -1.60
C ILE A 170 12.44 14.62 -3.01
N GLU A 171 13.61 14.77 -3.63
CA GLU A 171 13.87 14.25 -4.96
C GLU A 171 14.41 12.81 -4.92
N GLU A 172 15.24 12.50 -3.92
CA GLU A 172 15.86 11.19 -3.74
C GLU A 172 15.39 10.54 -2.43
N THR A 173 15.23 9.21 -2.44
CA THR A 173 14.89 8.46 -1.23
C THR A 173 16.04 8.56 -0.24
N TYR A 174 15.71 8.96 0.98
CA TYR A 174 16.69 9.15 2.04
C TYR A 174 16.75 7.92 2.94
N GLU A 175 17.96 7.36 3.10
CA GLU A 175 18.26 6.28 4.03
C GLU A 175 19.49 6.66 4.86
N ASN A 176 19.53 6.21 6.11
CA ASN A 176 20.71 6.37 6.95
C ASN A 176 20.87 5.17 7.89
N PRO A 177 21.69 4.17 7.54
CA PRO A 177 21.92 2.97 8.35
C PRO A 177 22.54 3.25 9.73
N GLU A 178 23.16 4.41 9.92
CA GLU A 178 23.75 4.80 11.21
C GLU A 178 22.67 5.19 12.24
N VAL A 179 21.43 5.45 11.80
CA VAL A 179 20.31 5.85 12.65
C VAL A 179 19.59 4.60 13.19
N THR A 180 20.03 4.13 14.36
CA THR A 180 19.52 2.89 14.97
C THR A 180 18.59 3.10 16.17
N THR A 181 18.49 4.33 16.70
CA THR A 181 17.66 4.66 17.87
C THR A 181 16.27 5.13 17.46
N PRO A 182 15.19 4.78 18.20
CA PRO A 182 13.84 5.29 17.95
C PRO A 182 13.75 6.82 17.80
N GLU A 183 14.42 7.57 18.68
CA GLU A 183 14.42 9.04 18.67
C GLU A 183 15.10 9.60 17.42
N GLY A 184 16.22 9.00 17.03
CA GLY A 184 16.90 9.32 15.77
C GLY A 184 16.00 9.05 14.56
N ARG A 185 15.27 7.94 14.55
CA ARG A 185 14.38 7.59 13.43
C ARG A 185 13.20 8.55 13.31
N TRP A 186 12.66 9.06 14.42
CA TRP A 186 11.70 10.17 14.37
C TRP A 186 12.26 11.40 13.65
N GLY A 187 13.48 11.83 14.00
CA GLY A 187 14.11 13.01 13.39
C GLY A 187 14.51 12.83 11.92
N HIS A 188 14.82 11.60 11.50
CA HIS A 188 15.29 11.29 10.15
C HIS A 188 14.20 10.81 9.19
N PHE A 189 13.23 10.03 9.68
CA PHE A 189 12.28 9.28 8.86
C PHE A 189 10.81 9.49 9.26
N GLY A 190 10.56 10.26 10.33
CA GLY A 190 9.21 10.65 10.75
C GLY A 190 8.43 9.60 11.53
N GLN A 191 9.07 8.47 11.91
CA GLN A 191 8.52 7.44 12.79
C GLN A 191 9.67 6.63 13.42
N ASP A 192 9.46 6.01 14.57
CA ASP A 192 10.47 5.27 15.35
C ASP A 192 10.95 3.96 14.72
N ASP A 193 10.20 3.39 13.79
CA ASP A 193 10.49 2.11 13.15
C ASP A 193 10.73 2.22 11.64
N HIS A 194 10.70 3.42 11.08
CA HIS A 194 11.11 3.66 9.69
C HIS A 194 12.63 3.61 9.58
N VAL A 195 13.12 3.08 8.46
CA VAL A 195 14.55 3.08 8.11
C VAL A 195 14.86 3.90 6.86
N ARG A 196 13.83 4.48 6.25
CA ARG A 196 13.91 5.31 5.04
C ARG A 196 12.77 6.31 4.95
N LEU A 197 12.99 7.34 4.15
CA LEU A 197 11.98 8.28 3.70
C LEU A 197 11.91 8.23 2.17
N PHE A 198 10.80 7.71 1.63
CA PHE A 198 10.66 7.56 0.18
C PHE A 198 10.40 8.88 -0.52
N SER A 199 11.20 9.15 -1.56
CA SER A 199 10.80 10.07 -2.62
C SER A 199 9.87 9.35 -3.59
N LYS A 200 9.07 10.11 -4.34
CA LYS A 200 8.16 9.54 -5.35
C LYS A 200 8.90 8.75 -6.42
N SER A 201 10.00 9.30 -6.94
CA SER A 201 10.85 8.65 -7.94
C SER A 201 11.50 7.37 -7.39
N GLY A 202 12.01 7.40 -6.15
CA GLY A 202 12.66 6.25 -5.54
C GLY A 202 11.69 5.12 -5.20
N PHE A 203 10.46 5.45 -4.78
CA PHE A 203 9.42 4.43 -4.58
C PHE A 203 9.05 3.73 -5.90
N ILE A 204 8.92 4.49 -6.99
CA ILE A 204 8.68 3.93 -8.33
C ILE A 204 9.86 3.06 -8.78
N ASP A 205 11.10 3.51 -8.57
CA ASP A 205 12.33 2.76 -8.92
C ASP A 205 12.38 1.40 -8.21
N VAL A 206 12.02 1.34 -6.91
CA VAL A 206 11.94 0.08 -6.17
C VAL A 206 11.02 -0.92 -6.86
N ILE A 207 9.81 -0.49 -7.23
CA ILE A 207 8.82 -1.35 -7.86
C ILE A 207 9.29 -1.81 -9.25
N GLN A 208 9.91 -0.91 -10.02
CA GLN A 208 10.44 -1.22 -11.35
C GLN A 208 11.61 -2.21 -11.29
N ARG A 209 12.57 -2.00 -10.38
CA ARG A 209 13.73 -2.89 -10.17
C ARG A 209 13.33 -4.26 -9.65
N ALA A 210 12.22 -4.36 -8.93
CA ALA A 210 11.62 -5.63 -8.56
C ALA A 210 10.98 -6.38 -9.74
N GLY A 211 10.93 -5.78 -10.94
CA GLY A 211 10.44 -6.40 -12.17
C GLY A 211 8.93 -6.25 -12.39
N LEU A 212 8.30 -5.25 -11.78
CA LEU A 212 6.90 -4.89 -12.00
C LEU A 212 6.83 -3.60 -12.84
N ALA A 213 5.89 -3.54 -13.77
CA ALA A 213 5.52 -2.25 -14.36
C ALA A 213 4.74 -1.44 -13.31
N VAL A 214 4.84 -0.10 -13.36
CA VAL A 214 4.19 0.78 -12.39
C VAL A 214 3.12 1.61 -13.07
N GLN A 215 1.91 1.58 -12.52
CA GLN A 215 0.86 2.54 -12.84
C GLN A 215 0.58 3.39 -11.61
N GLN A 216 0.62 4.70 -11.80
CA GLN A 216 0.14 5.67 -10.81
C GLN A 216 -1.32 5.97 -11.14
N VAL A 217 -2.21 5.79 -10.18
CA VAL A 217 -3.65 6.03 -10.35
C VAL A 217 -4.08 7.11 -9.36
N PRO A 218 -4.05 8.39 -9.76
CA PRO A 218 -4.69 9.47 -9.03
C PRO A 218 -6.16 9.16 -8.76
N VAL A 219 -6.64 9.49 -7.57
CA VAL A 219 -8.04 9.23 -7.19
C VAL A 219 -9.03 9.94 -8.09
N THR A 220 -8.64 11.07 -8.69
CA THR A 220 -9.46 11.84 -9.62
C THR A 220 -9.77 11.10 -10.94
N GLU A 221 -9.05 10.03 -11.25
CA GLU A 221 -9.34 9.19 -12.42
C GLU A 221 -10.58 8.30 -12.23
N PHE A 222 -10.97 8.01 -10.98
CA PHE A 222 -12.06 7.09 -10.68
C PHE A 222 -13.03 7.54 -9.57
N LEU A 223 -12.75 8.67 -8.90
CA LEU A 223 -13.63 9.28 -7.90
C LEU A 223 -13.89 10.75 -8.25
N THR A 224 -15.13 11.20 -8.06
CA THR A 224 -15.47 12.63 -8.15
C THR A 224 -15.07 13.35 -6.86
N PRO A 225 -14.92 14.68 -6.88
CA PRO A 225 -14.65 15.46 -5.67
C PRO A 225 -15.68 15.21 -4.55
N GLU A 226 -16.96 15.03 -4.90
CA GLU A 226 -18.04 14.73 -3.94
C GLU A 226 -17.87 13.37 -3.29
N VAL A 227 -17.40 12.37 -4.05
CA VAL A 227 -17.07 11.04 -3.54
C VAL A 227 -15.87 11.12 -2.59
N CYS A 228 -14.81 11.84 -2.97
CA CYS A 228 -13.67 12.07 -2.11
C CYS A 228 -14.06 12.73 -0.77
N ASP A 229 -14.88 13.80 -0.82
CA ASP A 229 -15.42 14.47 0.36
C ASP A 229 -16.26 13.51 1.22
N THR A 230 -17.19 12.78 0.61
CA THR A 230 -18.09 11.84 1.30
C THR A 230 -17.34 10.75 2.06
N TYR A 231 -16.28 10.18 1.47
CA TYR A 231 -15.53 9.06 2.04
C TYR A 231 -14.23 9.46 2.74
N GLY A 232 -13.95 10.77 2.83
CA GLY A 232 -12.78 11.31 3.52
C GLY A 232 -11.47 10.93 2.84
N ILE A 233 -11.43 10.98 1.50
CA ILE A 233 -10.24 10.68 0.69
C ILE A 233 -9.59 11.98 0.24
N GLY A 234 -8.27 12.11 0.42
CA GLY A 234 -7.54 13.29 -0.04
C GLY A 234 -7.57 13.37 -1.57
N PRO A 235 -7.92 14.50 -2.20
CA PRO A 235 -8.05 14.60 -3.65
C PRO A 235 -6.71 14.47 -4.40
N SER A 236 -5.59 14.65 -3.71
CA SER A 236 -4.23 14.42 -4.22
C SER A 236 -3.73 12.99 -4.01
N SER A 237 -4.56 12.09 -3.47
CA SER A 237 -4.17 10.70 -3.25
C SER A 237 -3.89 9.98 -4.56
N VAL A 238 -2.87 9.13 -4.56
CA VAL A 238 -2.45 8.29 -5.68
C VAL A 238 -2.28 6.86 -5.19
N LEU A 239 -2.83 5.90 -5.93
CA LEU A 239 -2.50 4.49 -5.77
C LEU A 239 -1.34 4.11 -6.69
N TYR A 240 -0.40 3.31 -6.19
CA TYR A 240 0.65 2.71 -7.02
C TYR A 240 0.30 1.25 -7.27
N LEU A 241 0.06 0.92 -8.53
CA LEU A 241 -0.20 -0.44 -8.97
C LEU A 241 1.09 -1.03 -9.56
N GLY A 242 1.59 -2.11 -8.96
CA GLY A 242 2.61 -2.96 -9.55
C GLY A 242 1.96 -4.00 -10.45
N VAL A 243 2.28 -4.01 -11.74
CA VAL A 243 1.68 -4.91 -12.73
C VAL A 243 2.71 -5.96 -13.15
N LYS A 244 2.40 -7.24 -12.94
CA LYS A 244 3.24 -8.34 -13.39
C LYS A 244 2.98 -8.62 -14.87
N GLN A 245 3.91 -8.21 -15.73
CA GLN A 245 3.88 -8.55 -17.15
C GLN A 245 4.32 -10.00 -17.37
N GLU A 246 3.89 -10.61 -18.48
CA GLU A 246 4.44 -11.90 -18.92
C GLU A 246 5.96 -11.81 -19.11
N ALA A 247 6.65 -12.91 -18.79
CA ALA A 247 8.04 -13.05 -19.19
C ALA A 247 8.09 -13.08 -20.72
N VAL A 248 8.76 -12.09 -21.33
CA VAL A 248 9.10 -12.16 -22.75
C VAL A 248 9.98 -13.38 -22.93
N GLN A 249 9.48 -14.42 -23.61
CA GLN A 249 10.33 -15.52 -24.05
C GLN A 249 11.39 -14.92 -24.98
N GLN A 250 12.63 -14.83 -24.50
CA GLN A 250 13.74 -14.51 -25.39
C GLN A 250 13.91 -15.69 -26.33
N GLU A 251 13.59 -15.50 -27.61
CA GLU A 251 13.97 -16.46 -28.65
C GLU A 251 15.49 -16.70 -28.56
N PRO A 252 15.96 -17.95 -28.57
CA PRO A 252 17.38 -18.24 -28.57
C PRO A 252 18.02 -17.56 -29.78
N GLN A 253 19.02 -16.71 -29.54
CA GLN A 253 19.79 -16.10 -30.63
C GLN A 253 20.39 -17.22 -31.49
N PRO A 254 20.24 -17.18 -32.83
CA PRO A 254 20.84 -18.18 -33.68
C PRO A 254 22.36 -18.14 -33.50
N GLU A 255 22.94 -19.30 -33.16
CA GLU A 255 24.38 -19.50 -33.10
C GLU A 255 25.00 -18.97 -34.39
N ARG A 256 25.84 -17.94 -34.27
CA ARG A 256 26.69 -17.51 -35.37
C ARG A 256 27.68 -18.63 -35.64
N ASN A 257 27.37 -19.48 -36.61
CA ASN A 257 28.33 -20.37 -37.23
C ASN A 257 29.46 -19.51 -37.79
N VAL A 258 30.58 -19.50 -37.08
CA VAL A 258 31.85 -18.97 -37.59
C VAL A 258 32.38 -20.04 -38.54
N ALA A 259 32.22 -19.80 -39.83
CA ALA A 259 32.92 -20.51 -40.90
C ALA A 259 34.20 -19.75 -41.28
#